data_AF-A0A918LEJ1-F1
#
_entry.id   AF-A0A918LEJ1-F1
#
_cell.length_a   1.000
_cell.length_b   1.000
_cell.length_c   1.000
_cell.angle_alpha   90.00
_cell.angle_beta   90.00
_cell.angle_gamma   90.00
#
_symmetry.space_group_name_H-M   'P 1'
#
loop_
_entity.id
_entity.type
_entity.pdbx_description
1 polymer ?
#
loop_
_entity_poly.entity_id
_entity_poly.type
_entity_poly.pdbx_seq_one_letter_code
_entity_poly.pdbx_strand_id
1 'polypeptide(L)'
;MLAKWVGDNLEAFVGMVTLVLSLGGYLLSLWLRRKRVSYRVHLDTAIGVTPHATDMIDVRLTNRKADETVVDPSLALVRIMNTGSTSIKVTDVPRDAPLTLRFAGRTVVDAQIIEVGDGVRAMVDGEWPPVGRAELPLPRIPLNRRDRMKVLVLLSGKPEAAGTKDGVTCTGFVTDGKIVRDTTRGNGPSRRSLVLGGIASTLVGASVVLLLSPLGKSPGAQVACADGDVVLAGSSAFAPVATEIITAYTAQCPEASVRVEGRGSLDGVRELDTLGREDPAQRERRMAMSDDPVAGFPNLKAHPIGVVAFSVVVNKTVGVTQLSRDQVRAVFDGRLTNWRQLGGHDLPISIVSRNSGSGTRQAFETKVLGAQEPAVSSTDCANRSPLAGAAPVLRCERNSTSALLGEVDRIPGAIGYAETTATADYPHVARVRLDGKEPDIDSVVRTGYPFWTVEYFYTYGPPEPGGLVDALIKHMETDATKNILRRSGYVPCVDGALDLRGDLC
;
A
#
# COMPACT_ATOMS: atom_id res chain seq x y z
N MET A 1 -7.63 -24.12 3.48
CA MET A 1 -8.01 -22.70 3.27
C MET A 1 -6.89 -21.77 3.69
N LEU A 2 -6.47 -21.78 4.97
CA LEU A 2 -5.36 -20.93 5.45
C LEU A 2 -4.02 -21.19 4.72
N ALA A 3 -3.64 -22.46 4.51
CA ALA A 3 -2.39 -22.79 3.79
C ALA A 3 -2.37 -22.32 2.33
N LYS A 4 -3.54 -22.32 1.65
CA LYS A 4 -3.67 -21.82 0.28
C LYS A 4 -3.59 -20.30 0.25
N TRP A 5 -4.29 -19.63 1.15
CA TRP A 5 -4.22 -18.17 1.31
C TRP A 5 -2.80 -17.69 1.66
N VAL A 6 -2.09 -18.42 2.54
CA VAL A 6 -0.68 -18.15 2.89
C VAL A 6 0.25 -18.36 1.70
N GLY A 7 -0.01 -19.37 0.85
CA GLY A 7 0.72 -19.56 -0.39
C GLY A 7 0.52 -18.42 -1.39
N ASP A 8 -0.73 -18.01 -1.59
CA ASP A 8 -1.11 -16.96 -2.54
C ASP A 8 -0.73 -15.54 -2.08
N ASN A 9 -0.51 -15.35 -0.77
CA ASN A 9 -0.25 -14.04 -0.14
C ASN A 9 0.94 -14.09 0.83
N LEU A 10 2.00 -14.81 0.45
CA LEU A 10 3.17 -15.04 1.30
C LEU A 10 3.79 -13.73 1.83
N GLU A 11 3.86 -12.69 0.99
CA GLU A 11 4.39 -11.38 1.37
C GLU A 11 3.54 -10.70 2.46
N ALA A 12 2.22 -10.70 2.31
CA ALA A 12 1.31 -10.13 3.30
C ALA A 12 1.33 -10.93 4.62
N PHE A 13 1.47 -12.25 4.54
CA PHE A 13 1.58 -13.12 5.71
C PHE A 13 2.88 -12.86 6.49
N VAL A 14 4.02 -12.75 5.79
CA VAL A 14 5.32 -12.42 6.41
C VAL A 14 5.27 -11.03 7.06
N GLY A 15 4.68 -10.04 6.39
CA GLY A 15 4.49 -8.69 6.94
C GLY A 15 3.66 -8.70 8.23
N MET A 16 2.55 -9.43 8.25
CA MET A 16 1.66 -9.56 9.41
C MET A 16 2.35 -10.28 10.59
N VAL A 17 3.06 -11.38 10.35
CA VAL A 17 3.80 -12.10 11.40
C VAL A 17 4.88 -11.20 12.02
N THR A 18 5.59 -10.44 11.19
CA THR A 18 6.64 -9.51 11.64
C THR A 18 6.05 -8.39 12.51
N LEU A 19 4.90 -7.84 12.13
CA LEU A 19 4.18 -6.84 12.92
C LEU A 19 3.75 -7.40 14.28
N VAL A 20 3.18 -8.61 14.30
CA VAL A 20 2.71 -9.28 15.54
C VAL A 20 3.86 -9.56 16.49
N LEU A 21 4.99 -10.08 15.99
CA LEU A 21 6.18 -10.35 16.83
C LEU A 21 6.78 -9.05 17.38
N SER A 22 6.84 -7.99 16.58
CA SER A 22 7.37 -6.68 16.99
C SER A 22 6.49 -6.02 18.05
N LEU A 23 5.16 -6.03 17.83
CA LEU A 23 4.18 -5.52 18.78
C LEU A 23 4.18 -6.34 20.07
N GLY A 24 4.27 -7.67 19.97
CA GLY A 24 4.38 -8.58 21.10
C GLY A 24 5.64 -8.32 21.94
N GLY A 25 6.80 -8.14 21.30
CA GLY A 25 8.05 -7.80 21.98
C GLY A 25 7.98 -6.43 22.70
N TYR A 26 7.37 -5.43 22.06
CA TYR A 26 7.14 -4.12 22.66
C TYR A 26 6.21 -4.21 23.89
N LEU A 27 5.07 -4.90 23.77
CA LEU A 27 4.11 -5.10 24.86
C LEU A 27 4.71 -5.90 26.03
N LEU A 28 5.49 -6.94 25.75
CA LEU A 28 6.22 -7.70 26.76
C LEU A 28 7.24 -6.81 27.49
N SER A 29 7.91 -5.90 26.78
CA SER A 29 8.86 -4.96 27.39
C SER A 29 8.16 -3.96 28.34
N LEU A 30 6.93 -3.55 28.02
CA LEU A 30 6.09 -2.73 28.90
C LEU A 30 5.62 -3.52 30.13
N TRP A 31 5.29 -4.80 29.95
CA TRP A 31 4.89 -5.70 31.04
C TRP A 31 6.04 -5.96 32.02
N LEU A 32 7.25 -6.23 31.53
CA LEU A 32 8.46 -6.46 32.35
C LEU A 32 8.98 -5.21 33.08
N ARG A 33 8.42 -4.02 32.82
CA ARG A 33 8.81 -2.74 33.43
C ARG A 33 7.76 -2.16 34.39
N ARG A 34 6.71 -2.90 34.75
CA ARG A 34 5.59 -2.39 35.57
C ARG A 34 6.03 -1.78 36.90
N LYS A 35 6.59 -2.54 37.85
CA LYS A 35 7.05 -2.03 39.16
C LYS A 35 8.57 -2.15 39.32
N ARG A 36 9.28 -1.04 39.49
CA ARG A 36 10.74 -1.04 39.67
C ARG A 36 11.17 0.05 40.63
N VAL A 37 11.80 -0.35 41.73
CA VAL A 37 12.46 0.57 42.66
C VAL A 37 13.93 0.64 42.28
N SER A 38 14.45 1.85 42.10
CA SER A 38 15.88 2.08 41.95
C SER A 38 16.42 2.84 43.14
N TYR A 39 17.63 2.48 43.61
CA TYR A 39 18.34 3.27 44.62
C TYR A 39 19.71 3.73 44.09
N ARG A 40 20.13 4.92 44.55
CA ARG A 40 21.41 5.53 44.21
C ARG A 40 21.97 6.27 45.42
N VAL A 41 23.24 6.04 45.72
CA VAL A 41 23.99 6.84 46.71
C VAL A 41 24.50 8.10 46.02
N HIS A 42 24.01 9.24 46.47
CA HIS A 42 24.36 10.57 45.95
C HIS A 42 25.60 11.15 46.66
N LEU A 43 25.74 10.83 47.94
CA LEU A 43 26.84 11.26 48.79
C LEU A 43 27.17 10.11 49.73
N ASP A 44 28.46 9.84 49.93
CA ASP A 44 28.97 9.01 51.02
C ASP A 44 30.33 9.61 51.39
N THR A 45 30.37 10.43 52.45
CA THR A 45 31.55 11.21 52.81
C THR A 45 31.81 11.16 54.30
N ALA A 46 33.07 11.00 54.69
CA ALA A 46 33.48 11.11 56.08
C ALA A 46 33.33 12.56 56.55
N ILE A 47 32.87 12.74 57.78
CA ILE A 47 32.80 14.03 58.43
C ILE A 47 34.09 14.21 59.23
N GLY A 48 34.93 15.15 58.82
CA GLY A 48 36.20 15.41 59.50
C GLY A 48 37.14 16.27 58.66
N VAL A 49 38.25 16.68 59.26
CA VAL A 49 39.30 17.44 58.57
C VAL A 49 40.29 16.46 57.96
N THR A 50 40.49 16.55 56.65
CA THR A 50 41.55 15.85 55.92
C THR A 50 42.57 16.85 55.40
N PRO A 51 43.88 16.58 55.54
CA PRO A 51 44.49 15.40 56.17
C PRO A 51 44.41 15.45 57.71
N HIS A 52 44.39 14.28 58.35
CA HIS A 52 44.52 14.17 59.81
C HIS A 52 45.93 14.64 60.23
N ALA A 53 46.10 15.93 60.49
CA ALA A 53 47.24 16.43 61.23
C ALA A 53 46.97 16.11 62.71
N THR A 54 47.61 15.05 63.20
CA THR A 54 47.35 14.41 64.50
C THR A 54 47.59 15.31 65.73
N ASP A 55 48.04 16.57 65.56
CA ASP A 55 48.55 17.36 66.68
C ASP A 55 47.86 18.71 66.92
N MET A 56 46.77 19.09 66.21
CA MET A 56 46.14 20.42 66.48
C MET A 56 44.61 20.51 66.60
N ILE A 57 43.78 19.60 66.05
CA ILE A 57 42.31 19.75 66.11
C ILE A 57 41.62 18.40 66.33
N ASP A 58 40.92 18.24 67.46
CA ASP A 58 40.02 17.11 67.76
C ASP A 58 38.58 17.51 67.41
N VAL A 59 38.00 16.92 66.36
CA VAL A 59 36.60 17.14 65.98
C VAL A 59 35.76 15.98 66.52
N ARG A 60 35.07 16.23 67.64
CA ARG A 60 34.12 15.26 68.21
C ARG A 60 32.70 15.55 67.75
N LEU A 61 32.07 14.53 67.16
CA LEU A 61 30.64 14.52 66.86
C LEU A 61 29.93 13.73 67.94
N THR A 62 29.12 14.41 68.74
CA THR A 62 28.31 13.78 69.81
C THR A 62 26.86 13.68 69.37
N ASN A 63 26.27 12.50 69.49
CA ASN A 63 24.82 12.35 69.34
C ASN A 63 24.11 12.89 70.59
N ARG A 64 23.48 14.06 70.48
CA ARG A 64 22.76 14.70 71.61
C ARG A 64 21.63 13.85 72.20
N LYS A 65 21.11 12.85 71.48
CA LYS A 65 20.05 11.96 71.98
C LYS A 65 20.58 10.80 72.81
N ALA A 66 21.83 10.38 72.59
CA ALA A 66 22.44 9.20 73.22
C ALA A 66 23.65 9.52 74.11
N ASP A 67 24.12 10.78 74.10
CA ASP A 67 25.33 11.24 74.81
C ASP A 67 26.60 10.43 74.47
N GLU A 68 26.66 9.92 73.24
CA GLU A 68 27.75 9.08 72.73
C GLU A 68 28.54 9.81 71.64
N THR A 69 29.88 9.61 71.64
CA THR A 69 30.75 10.10 70.57
C THR A 69 30.67 9.16 69.37
N VAL A 70 30.40 9.72 68.19
CA VAL A 70 30.33 8.99 66.93
C VAL A 70 31.75 8.75 66.42
N VAL A 71 32.18 7.49 66.43
CA VAL A 71 33.50 7.08 65.93
C VAL A 71 33.48 7.04 64.40
N ASP A 72 34.50 7.61 63.75
CA ASP A 72 34.62 7.71 62.28
C ASP A 72 33.30 8.17 61.60
N PRO A 73 32.79 9.37 61.91
CA PRO A 73 31.47 9.78 61.45
C PRO A 73 31.44 9.93 59.92
N SER A 74 30.36 9.48 59.28
CA SER A 74 30.15 9.68 57.83
C SER A 74 28.68 10.00 57.51
N LEU A 75 28.45 10.74 56.43
CA LEU A 75 27.12 11.04 55.90
C LEU A 75 26.88 10.31 54.59
N ALA A 76 25.78 9.57 54.53
CA ALA A 76 25.29 8.96 53.31
C ALA A 76 23.96 9.60 52.89
N LEU A 77 23.87 10.04 51.63
CA LEU A 77 22.62 10.49 51.02
C LEU A 77 22.17 9.45 50.00
N VAL A 78 21.08 8.74 50.29
CA VAL A 78 20.55 7.70 49.41
C VAL A 78 19.22 8.14 48.80
N ARG A 79 19.16 8.16 47.47
CA ARG A 79 17.94 8.40 46.71
C ARG A 79 17.30 7.08 46.32
N ILE A 80 16.01 6.95 46.59
CA ILE A 80 15.16 5.81 46.22
C ILE A 80 14.07 6.35 45.30
N MET A 81 13.82 5.68 44.18
CA MET A 81 12.96 6.20 43.12
C MET A 81 12.17 5.10 42.45
N ASN A 82 10.91 5.36 42.12
CA ASN A 82 10.14 4.48 41.26
C ASN A 82 10.51 4.73 39.78
N THR A 83 11.27 3.80 39.21
CA THR A 83 11.67 3.78 37.79
C THR A 83 10.78 2.88 36.93
N GLY A 84 9.75 2.27 37.53
CA GLY A 84 8.75 1.47 36.84
C GLY A 84 7.78 2.32 36.03
N SER A 85 6.91 1.66 35.27
CA SER A 85 5.81 2.30 34.54
C SER A 85 4.54 2.46 35.38
N THR A 86 4.43 1.80 36.54
CA THR A 86 3.27 1.85 37.44
C THR A 86 3.64 2.35 38.84
N SER A 87 2.68 2.92 39.55
CA SER A 87 2.84 3.31 40.97
C SER A 87 3.06 2.09 41.87
N ILE A 88 3.81 2.29 42.94
CA ILE A 88 4.04 1.32 44.02
C ILE A 88 3.17 1.74 45.20
N LYS A 89 2.22 0.88 45.56
CA LYS A 89 1.31 1.10 46.68
C LYS A 89 1.95 0.61 47.98
N VAL A 90 1.45 1.08 49.12
CA VAL A 90 1.89 0.59 50.45
C VAL A 90 1.71 -0.92 50.59
N THR A 91 0.68 -1.49 49.96
CA THR A 91 0.40 -2.94 49.94
C THR A 91 1.38 -3.73 49.08
N ASP A 92 2.10 -3.09 48.16
CA ASP A 92 3.10 -3.75 47.33
C ASP A 92 4.41 -4.02 48.09
N VAL A 93 4.56 -3.44 49.29
CA VAL A 93 5.70 -3.65 50.18
C VAL A 93 5.22 -4.35 51.46
N PRO A 94 5.46 -5.67 51.59
CA PRO A 94 5.03 -6.44 52.75
C PRO A 94 5.59 -5.90 54.07
N ARG A 95 4.85 -6.08 55.18
CA ARG A 95 5.27 -5.59 56.52
C ARG A 95 6.52 -6.32 57.04
N ASP A 96 6.64 -7.59 56.70
CA ASP A 96 7.69 -8.53 57.06
C ASP A 96 8.94 -8.42 56.17
N ALA A 97 8.84 -7.74 55.02
CA ALA A 97 9.95 -7.54 54.09
C ALA A 97 10.00 -6.08 53.55
N PRO A 98 10.20 -5.08 54.44
CA PRO A 98 10.29 -3.68 54.02
C PRO A 98 11.52 -3.44 53.12
N LEU A 99 11.50 -2.31 52.42
CA LEU A 99 12.72 -1.81 51.78
C LEU A 99 13.71 -1.42 52.88
N THR A 100 14.92 -1.97 52.84
CA THR A 100 15.93 -1.79 53.91
C THR A 100 17.24 -1.36 53.29
N LEU A 101 17.80 -0.24 53.77
CA LEU A 101 19.16 0.16 53.46
C LEU A 101 20.13 -0.54 54.41
N ARG A 102 21.21 -1.10 53.88
CA ARG A 102 22.27 -1.72 54.65
C ARG A 102 23.60 -1.03 54.39
N PHE A 103 24.31 -0.70 55.45
CA PHE A 103 25.59 0.01 55.46
C PHE A 103 26.67 -0.93 56.02
N ALA A 104 27.42 -1.60 55.15
CA ALA A 104 28.44 -2.54 55.59
C ALA A 104 29.61 -1.85 56.29
N GLY A 105 30.08 -2.45 57.39
CA GLY A 105 31.13 -1.90 58.25
C GLY A 105 30.70 -0.69 59.10
N ARG A 106 29.44 -0.25 58.99
CA ARG A 106 28.95 0.98 59.64
C ARG A 106 27.63 0.75 60.38
N THR A 107 27.40 1.50 61.44
CA THR A 107 26.14 1.53 62.17
C THR A 107 25.41 2.83 61.92
N VAL A 108 24.08 2.77 61.87
CA VAL A 108 23.23 3.96 61.70
C VAL A 108 23.08 4.65 63.04
N VAL A 109 23.52 5.90 63.11
CA VAL A 109 23.45 6.77 64.29
C VAL A 109 22.17 7.59 64.27
N ASP A 110 21.82 8.15 63.11
CA ASP A 110 20.59 8.89 62.89
C ASP A 110 20.21 8.89 61.41
N ALA A 111 18.94 9.13 61.11
CA ALA A 111 18.45 9.20 59.74
C ALA A 111 17.32 10.22 59.60
N GLN A 112 17.27 10.88 58.44
CA GLN A 112 16.22 11.82 58.11
C GLN A 112 15.83 11.70 56.64
N ILE A 113 14.53 11.76 56.36
CA ILE A 113 14.04 11.91 55.00
C ILE A 113 14.06 13.39 54.65
N ILE A 114 14.91 13.78 53.71
CA ILE A 114 15.11 15.20 53.34
C ILE A 114 14.28 15.61 52.11
N GLU A 115 13.79 14.65 51.34
CA GLU A 115 12.95 14.90 50.16
C GLU A 115 12.02 13.72 49.96
N VAL A 116 10.73 14.00 49.73
CA VAL A 116 9.74 13.01 49.29
C VAL A 116 8.85 13.66 48.23
N GLY A 117 8.37 12.86 47.27
CA GLY A 117 7.41 13.32 46.26
C GLY A 117 6.16 13.94 46.88
N ASP A 118 5.54 14.87 46.15
CA ASP A 118 4.53 15.83 46.64
C ASP A 118 3.33 15.19 47.37
N GLY A 119 3.01 13.92 47.11
CA GLY A 119 1.88 13.20 47.71
C GLY A 119 2.12 12.54 49.08
N VAL A 120 3.33 12.61 49.65
CA VAL A 120 3.75 11.75 50.79
C VAL A 120 4.14 12.56 52.04
N ARG A 121 4.21 13.89 51.94
CA ARG A 121 4.73 14.77 52.99
C ARG A 121 3.99 14.68 54.35
N ALA A 122 2.74 14.19 54.35
CA ALA A 122 1.91 14.04 55.56
C ALA A 122 2.16 12.75 56.36
N MET A 123 3.02 11.82 55.90
CA MET A 123 3.25 10.52 56.56
C MET A 123 4.62 10.36 57.21
N VAL A 124 5.45 11.42 57.27
CA VAL A 124 6.89 11.32 57.58
C VAL A 124 7.28 11.86 58.97
N ASP A 125 6.31 12.29 59.79
CA ASP A 125 6.59 12.66 61.18
C ASP A 125 6.46 11.42 62.09
N GLY A 126 7.55 10.66 62.20
CA GLY A 126 7.67 9.53 63.12
C GLY A 126 9.13 9.24 63.46
N GLU A 127 9.39 8.86 64.70
CA GLU A 127 10.73 8.40 65.10
C GLU A 127 11.11 7.14 64.32
N TRP A 128 12.34 7.13 63.77
CA TRP A 128 12.90 5.95 63.15
C TRP A 128 13.05 4.83 64.20
N PRO A 129 12.93 3.55 63.80
CA PRO A 129 13.22 2.43 64.69
C PRO A 129 14.65 2.54 65.27
N PRO A 130 14.92 1.91 66.44
CA PRO A 130 16.12 2.19 67.23
C PRO A 130 17.40 2.08 66.42
N VAL A 131 18.17 3.16 66.47
CA VAL A 131 19.51 3.36 65.89
C VAL A 131 20.55 2.46 66.58
N GLY A 132 21.66 2.18 65.91
CA GLY A 132 22.73 1.29 66.41
C GLY A 132 22.93 -0.02 65.64
N ARG A 133 22.25 -0.21 64.49
CA ARG A 133 22.41 -1.39 63.61
C ARG A 133 22.95 -0.97 62.24
N ALA A 134 23.48 -1.93 61.48
CA ALA A 134 23.95 -1.71 60.11
C ALA A 134 22.80 -1.60 59.08
N GLU A 135 21.55 -1.79 59.52
CA GLU A 135 20.36 -1.83 58.67
C GLU A 135 19.36 -0.75 59.08
N LEU A 136 18.78 -0.07 58.09
CA LEU A 136 17.78 0.97 58.22
C LEU A 136 16.53 0.58 57.41
N PRO A 137 15.50 0.00 58.03
CA PRO A 137 14.24 -0.28 57.36
C PRO A 137 13.52 1.04 57.06
N LEU A 138 13.08 1.20 55.82
CA LEU A 138 12.45 2.41 55.33
C LEU A 138 10.95 2.41 55.61
N PRO A 139 10.34 3.59 55.82
CA PRO A 139 8.90 3.67 55.95
C PRO A 139 8.21 3.22 54.67
N ARG A 140 7.11 2.50 54.83
CA ARG A 140 6.30 2.02 53.71
C ARG A 140 5.42 3.16 53.20
N ILE A 141 5.98 3.95 52.31
CA ILE A 141 5.31 5.05 51.63
C ILE A 141 4.90 4.66 50.20
N PRO A 142 3.76 5.15 49.69
CA PRO A 142 3.44 5.00 48.29
C PRO A 142 4.43 5.80 47.43
N LEU A 143 4.85 5.24 46.29
CA LEU A 143 5.73 5.90 45.33
C LEU A 143 5.07 5.88 43.94
N ASN A 144 4.52 7.00 43.50
CA ASN A 144 4.02 7.13 42.12
C ASN A 144 5.16 7.05 41.11
N ARG A 145 4.78 6.96 39.83
CA ARG A 145 5.75 6.93 38.74
C ARG A 145 6.64 8.18 38.80
N ARG A 146 7.97 7.99 38.84
CA ARG A 146 9.00 9.04 38.98
C ARG A 146 9.08 9.69 40.37
N ASP A 147 8.25 9.31 41.33
CA ASP A 147 8.42 9.76 42.72
C ASP A 147 9.75 9.26 43.26
N ARG A 148 10.33 10.08 44.14
CA ARG A 148 11.59 9.79 44.80
C ARG A 148 11.54 10.17 46.27
N MET A 149 12.34 9.45 47.04
CA MET A 149 12.63 9.71 48.44
C MET A 149 14.14 9.84 48.59
N LYS A 150 14.62 10.87 49.29
CA LYS A 150 16.03 11.00 49.68
C LYS A 150 16.16 10.86 51.18
N VAL A 151 16.99 9.93 51.59
CA VAL A 151 17.28 9.63 52.99
C VAL A 151 18.73 10.04 53.27
N LEU A 152 18.90 11.00 54.15
CA LEU A 152 20.20 11.39 54.71
C LEU A 152 20.43 10.56 55.97
N VAL A 153 21.58 9.90 56.06
CA VAL A 153 21.90 8.96 57.14
C VAL A 153 23.26 9.34 57.72
N LEU A 154 23.29 9.53 59.04
CA LEU A 154 24.51 9.67 59.83
C LEU A 154 24.96 8.28 60.27
N LEU A 155 26.23 7.98 60.00
CA LEU A 155 26.83 6.67 60.21
C LEU A 155 28.05 6.78 61.14
N SER A 156 28.32 5.69 61.87
CA SER A 156 29.56 5.49 62.63
C SER A 156 30.32 4.29 62.07
N GLY A 157 31.65 4.39 61.99
CA GLY A 157 32.55 3.33 61.51
C GLY A 157 33.03 3.52 60.07
N LYS A 158 33.84 2.58 59.59
CA LYS A 158 34.46 2.63 58.25
C LYS A 158 33.71 1.74 57.26
N PRO A 159 33.48 2.21 56.03
CA PRO A 159 32.81 1.41 55.01
C PRO A 159 33.59 0.12 54.71
N GLU A 160 32.89 -1.01 54.72
CA GLU A 160 33.41 -2.28 54.23
C GLU A 160 32.85 -2.55 52.82
N ALA A 161 33.68 -3.11 51.94
CA ALA A 161 33.30 -3.40 50.55
C ALA A 161 32.33 -4.60 50.46
N ALA A 162 31.07 -4.42 50.86
CA ALA A 162 30.02 -5.42 50.70
C ALA A 162 29.33 -5.30 49.34
N GLY A 163 29.98 -5.83 48.29
CA GLY A 163 29.42 -5.92 46.93
C GLY A 163 29.22 -4.57 46.21
N THR A 164 29.62 -3.46 46.82
CA THR A 164 29.47 -2.08 46.33
C THR A 164 30.66 -1.23 46.78
N LYS A 165 31.12 -0.26 45.98
CA LYS A 165 32.29 0.59 46.31
C LYS A 165 32.09 1.47 47.55
N ASP A 166 30.85 1.83 47.83
CA ASP A 166 30.38 2.64 48.96
C ASP A 166 29.84 1.77 50.11
N GLY A 167 29.82 0.44 50.00
CA GLY A 167 29.30 -0.44 51.05
C GLY A 167 27.80 -0.27 51.38
N VAL A 168 27.01 0.37 50.50
CA VAL A 168 25.58 0.62 50.70
C VAL A 168 24.74 -0.22 49.73
N THR A 169 23.80 -0.99 50.28
CA THR A 169 22.84 -1.78 49.50
C THR A 169 21.41 -1.50 49.94
N CYS A 170 20.45 -1.70 49.03
CA CYS A 170 19.02 -1.68 49.35
C CYS A 170 18.44 -3.07 49.05
N THR A 171 17.87 -3.71 50.06
CA THR A 171 17.18 -4.99 49.98
C THR A 171 15.70 -4.82 50.32
N GLY A 172 14.91 -5.89 50.22
CA GLY A 172 13.47 -5.88 50.50
C GLY A 172 12.67 -6.55 49.41
N PHE A 173 11.34 -6.54 49.54
CA PHE A 173 10.43 -7.13 48.55
C PHE A 173 9.47 -6.09 47.99
N VAL A 174 9.19 -6.22 46.69
CA VAL A 174 8.15 -5.44 45.99
C VAL A 174 7.33 -6.42 45.17
N THR A 175 6.02 -6.55 45.47
CA THR A 175 5.11 -7.44 44.76
C THR A 175 5.11 -7.14 43.25
N ASP A 176 5.37 -8.15 42.43
CA ASP A 176 5.51 -8.05 40.97
C ASP A 176 6.56 -7.02 40.52
N GLY A 177 7.56 -6.77 41.36
CA GLY A 177 8.57 -5.76 41.12
C GLY A 177 9.99 -6.23 41.39
N LYS A 178 10.93 -5.32 41.22
CA LYS A 178 12.34 -5.54 41.55
C LYS A 178 13.02 -4.28 42.05
N ILE A 179 14.02 -4.48 42.91
CA ILE A 179 14.91 -3.43 43.41
C ILE A 179 16.20 -3.48 42.59
N VAL A 180 16.65 -2.34 42.07
CA VAL A 180 17.85 -2.25 41.25
C VAL A 180 18.73 -1.09 41.69
N ARG A 181 20.04 -1.32 41.78
CA ARG A 181 20.98 -0.22 42.00
C ARG A 181 21.20 0.57 40.71
N ASP A 182 21.07 1.88 40.77
CA ASP A 182 21.26 2.77 39.63
C ASP A 182 22.70 3.30 39.59
N THR A 183 23.58 2.59 38.88
CA THR A 183 25.04 2.84 38.79
C THR A 183 25.47 3.70 37.59
N THR A 184 24.54 4.13 36.73
CA THR A 184 24.86 4.73 35.43
C THR A 184 24.76 6.26 35.40
N ARG A 185 25.89 6.93 35.15
CA ARG A 185 25.97 8.25 34.52
C ARG A 185 25.85 8.01 33.01
N GLY A 186 24.70 8.33 32.41
CA GLY A 186 24.51 8.22 30.96
C GLY A 186 23.08 7.84 30.57
N ASN A 187 22.36 8.80 29.98
CA ASN A 187 21.10 8.58 29.26
C ASN A 187 21.36 7.82 27.95
N GLY A 188 21.74 6.55 28.04
CA GLY A 188 21.88 5.66 26.89
C GLY A 188 20.88 4.51 26.99
N PRO A 189 20.34 4.02 25.86
CA PRO A 189 19.58 2.77 25.87
C PRO A 189 20.44 1.65 26.45
N SER A 190 19.90 0.91 27.43
CA SER A 190 20.57 -0.22 28.07
C SER A 190 21.16 -1.22 27.05
N ARG A 191 22.25 -1.93 27.40
CA ARG A 191 22.83 -3.00 26.54
C ARG A 191 21.78 -3.99 26.03
N ARG A 192 20.76 -4.32 26.84
CA ARG A 192 19.65 -5.21 26.44
C ARG A 192 18.72 -4.56 25.41
N SER A 193 18.45 -3.26 25.51
CA SER A 193 17.68 -2.53 24.48
C SER A 193 18.49 -2.26 23.21
N LEU A 194 19.82 -2.17 23.29
CA LEU A 194 20.69 -2.13 22.11
C LEU A 194 20.73 -3.48 21.38
N VAL A 195 20.77 -4.61 22.12
CA VAL A 195 20.69 -5.95 21.53
C VAL A 195 19.33 -6.21 20.92
N LEU A 196 18.23 -5.88 21.61
CA LEU A 196 16.87 -6.01 21.07
C LEU A 196 16.62 -5.07 19.88
N GLY A 197 17.11 -3.83 19.95
CA GLY A 197 17.06 -2.89 18.83
C GLY A 197 17.91 -3.32 17.65
N GLY A 198 19.07 -3.93 17.91
CA GLY A 198 19.93 -4.56 16.92
C GLY A 198 19.24 -5.72 16.21
N ILE A 199 18.64 -6.66 16.97
CA ILE A 199 17.89 -7.79 16.42
C ILE A 199 16.70 -7.31 15.58
N ALA A 200 15.94 -6.32 16.07
CA ALA A 200 14.83 -5.73 15.33
C ALA A 200 15.30 -5.04 14.03
N SER A 201 16.43 -4.32 14.08
CA SER A 201 17.01 -3.65 12.91
C SER A 201 17.59 -4.65 11.91
N THR A 202 18.18 -5.76 12.36
CA THR A 202 18.64 -6.83 11.47
C THR A 202 17.49 -7.61 10.85
N LEU A 203 16.38 -7.80 11.58
CA LEU A 203 15.18 -8.43 11.02
C LEU A 203 14.54 -7.51 9.97
N VAL A 204 14.37 -6.22 10.26
CA VAL A 204 13.87 -5.23 9.28
C VAL A 204 14.83 -5.11 8.09
N GLY A 205 16.14 -5.06 8.34
CA GLY A 205 17.17 -5.05 7.30
C GLY A 205 17.14 -6.31 6.44
N ALA A 206 16.98 -7.50 7.04
CA ALA A 206 16.81 -8.75 6.31
C ALA A 206 15.50 -8.79 5.53
N SER A 207 14.40 -8.23 6.05
CA SER A 207 13.13 -8.07 5.32
C SER A 207 13.27 -7.12 4.14
N VAL A 208 13.96 -5.99 4.29
CA VAL A 208 14.24 -5.04 3.20
C VAL A 208 15.20 -5.63 2.17
N VAL A 209 16.19 -6.40 2.60
CA VAL A 209 17.07 -7.16 1.69
C VAL A 209 16.31 -8.30 1.02
N LEU A 210 15.32 -8.94 1.65
CA LEU A 210 14.42 -9.89 1.00
C LEU A 210 13.47 -9.21 -0.01
N LEU A 211 13.04 -7.97 0.26
CA LEU A 211 12.26 -7.12 -0.66
C LEU A 211 13.10 -6.56 -1.82
N LEU A 212 14.41 -6.40 -1.64
CA LEU A 212 15.34 -5.84 -2.64
C LEU A 212 16.23 -6.88 -3.33
N SER A 213 16.33 -8.10 -2.77
CA SER A 213 16.99 -9.22 -3.44
C SER A 213 16.02 -9.82 -4.44
N PRO A 214 16.46 -10.23 -5.64
CA PRO A 214 15.62 -10.94 -6.60
C PRO A 214 15.47 -12.40 -6.13
N LEU A 215 14.96 -12.62 -4.92
CA LEU A 215 14.67 -13.94 -4.37
C LEU A 215 13.32 -14.37 -4.89
N GLY A 216 13.37 -14.98 -6.08
CA GLY A 216 12.25 -15.69 -6.66
C GLY A 216 11.19 -14.74 -7.18
N LYS A 217 11.35 -14.34 -8.44
CA LYS A 217 10.19 -14.39 -9.35
C LYS A 217 9.48 -15.69 -9.00
N SER A 218 8.23 -15.63 -8.55
CA SER A 218 7.33 -16.77 -8.69
C SER A 218 7.60 -17.37 -10.07
N PRO A 219 7.55 -18.70 -10.27
CA PRO A 219 7.48 -19.22 -11.61
C PRO A 219 6.11 -18.82 -12.20
N GLY A 220 5.91 -17.52 -12.43
CA GLY A 220 5.02 -17.04 -13.45
C GLY A 220 5.49 -17.73 -14.71
N ALA A 221 4.55 -18.35 -15.41
CA ALA A 221 4.78 -19.09 -16.63
C ALA A 221 5.94 -18.46 -17.41
N GLN A 222 7.02 -19.23 -17.61
CA GLN A 222 8.14 -18.75 -18.42
C GLN A 222 7.55 -18.23 -19.73
N VAL A 223 7.73 -16.92 -19.99
CA VAL A 223 7.24 -16.33 -21.23
C VAL A 223 7.89 -17.11 -22.37
N ALA A 224 7.07 -17.74 -23.21
CA ALA A 224 7.55 -18.48 -24.36
C ALA A 224 8.16 -17.49 -25.34
N CYS A 225 9.49 -17.36 -25.33
CA CYS A 225 10.18 -16.53 -26.31
C CYS A 225 10.36 -17.30 -27.61
N ALA A 226 10.16 -16.59 -28.72
CA ALA A 226 10.43 -17.04 -30.07
C ALA A 226 10.92 -15.85 -30.89
N ASP A 227 11.77 -16.13 -31.87
CA ASP A 227 12.42 -15.11 -32.69
C ASP A 227 11.63 -14.83 -33.98
N GLY A 228 11.92 -13.71 -34.64
CA GLY A 228 11.40 -13.39 -35.97
C GLY A 228 10.53 -12.14 -36.04
N ASP A 229 9.82 -11.98 -37.16
CA ASP A 229 9.04 -10.77 -37.47
C ASP A 229 7.56 -11.07 -37.69
N VAL A 230 6.69 -10.43 -36.91
CA VAL A 230 5.23 -10.49 -37.06
C VAL A 230 4.65 -9.09 -37.24
N VAL A 231 3.67 -8.97 -38.13
CA VAL A 231 2.82 -7.77 -38.22
C VAL A 231 1.44 -8.12 -37.65
N LEU A 232 1.02 -7.36 -36.65
CA LEU A 232 -0.32 -7.40 -36.07
C LEU A 232 -1.10 -6.19 -36.58
N ALA A 233 -2.02 -6.41 -37.52
CA ALA A 233 -2.78 -5.34 -38.16
C ALA A 233 -4.29 -5.44 -37.89
N GLY A 234 -4.99 -4.31 -37.79
CA GLY A 234 -6.45 -4.33 -37.68
C GLY A 234 -7.01 -3.19 -36.87
N SER A 235 -7.78 -3.51 -35.85
CA SER A 235 -8.44 -2.55 -34.98
C SER A 235 -7.52 -1.39 -34.58
N SER A 236 -7.92 -0.17 -34.94
CA SER A 236 -7.28 1.05 -34.43
C SER A 236 -7.67 1.33 -32.99
N ALA A 237 -8.75 0.71 -32.52
CA ALA A 237 -9.31 0.91 -31.21
C ALA A 237 -8.51 0.13 -30.16
N PHE A 238 -8.21 -1.13 -30.47
CA PHE A 238 -7.37 -2.00 -29.65
C PHE A 238 -5.87 -1.77 -29.84
N ALA A 239 -5.44 -1.16 -30.95
CA ALA A 239 -4.02 -0.96 -31.26
C ALA A 239 -3.17 -0.38 -30.11
N PRO A 240 -3.60 0.65 -29.34
CA PRO A 240 -2.80 1.15 -28.21
C PRO A 240 -2.53 0.08 -27.14
N VAL A 241 -3.54 -0.72 -26.80
CA VAL A 241 -3.43 -1.80 -25.81
C VAL A 241 -2.61 -2.95 -26.37
N ALA A 242 -2.82 -3.31 -27.64
CA ALA A 242 -1.99 -4.30 -28.33
C ALA A 242 -0.52 -3.89 -28.34
N THR A 243 -0.20 -2.62 -28.61
CA THR A 243 1.18 -2.09 -28.55
C THR A 243 1.78 -2.26 -27.15
N GLU A 244 1.01 -2.01 -26.10
CA GLU A 244 1.49 -2.17 -24.72
C GLU A 244 1.76 -3.65 -24.38
N ILE A 245 0.89 -4.56 -24.83
CA ILE A 245 1.10 -6.01 -24.70
C ILE A 245 2.33 -6.47 -25.46
N ILE A 246 2.47 -6.06 -26.72
CA ILE A 246 3.64 -6.39 -27.52
C ILE A 246 4.93 -5.83 -26.91
N THR A 247 4.91 -4.61 -26.37
CA THR A 247 6.06 -4.02 -25.68
C THR A 247 6.47 -4.83 -24.44
N ALA A 248 5.49 -5.34 -23.68
CA ALA A 248 5.76 -6.18 -22.52
C ALA A 248 6.36 -7.55 -22.92
N TYR A 249 5.98 -8.08 -24.08
CA TYR A 249 6.56 -9.30 -24.64
C TYR A 249 8.01 -9.08 -25.11
N THR A 250 8.25 -8.08 -25.96
CA THR A 250 9.57 -7.83 -26.56
C THR A 250 10.61 -7.37 -25.53
N ALA A 251 10.18 -6.76 -24.42
CA ALA A 251 11.05 -6.47 -23.28
C ALA A 251 11.66 -7.75 -22.64
N GLN A 252 10.97 -8.90 -22.76
CA GLN A 252 11.44 -10.19 -22.25
C GLN A 252 12.04 -11.07 -23.35
N CYS A 253 11.63 -10.86 -24.60
CA CYS A 253 12.06 -11.61 -25.78
C CYS A 253 12.65 -10.64 -26.83
N PRO A 254 13.91 -10.19 -26.66
CA PRO A 254 14.50 -9.11 -27.46
C PRO A 254 14.75 -9.48 -28.94
N GLU A 255 14.81 -10.77 -29.27
CA GLU A 255 14.96 -11.28 -30.64
C GLU A 255 13.62 -11.31 -31.41
N ALA A 256 12.51 -10.98 -30.74
CA ALA A 256 11.21 -10.83 -31.37
C ALA A 256 10.97 -9.41 -31.87
N SER A 257 10.54 -9.29 -33.12
CA SER A 257 10.16 -8.03 -33.76
C SER A 257 8.69 -8.08 -34.13
N VAL A 258 7.89 -7.20 -33.52
CA VAL A 258 6.45 -7.17 -33.77
C VAL A 258 6.00 -5.73 -34.04
N ARG A 259 5.38 -5.51 -35.20
CA ARG A 259 4.79 -4.21 -35.57
C ARG A 259 3.28 -4.25 -35.43
N VAL A 260 2.74 -3.23 -34.78
CA VAL A 260 1.29 -3.04 -34.57
C VAL A 260 0.78 -1.97 -35.52
N GLU A 261 -0.25 -2.27 -36.32
CA GLU A 261 -0.84 -1.38 -37.32
C GLU A 261 -2.35 -1.21 -37.11
N GLY A 262 -2.77 -0.06 -36.59
CA GLY A 262 -4.19 0.28 -36.41
C GLY A 262 -4.80 0.93 -37.65
N ARG A 263 -5.44 0.15 -38.52
CA ARG A 263 -6.02 0.64 -39.80
C ARG A 263 -7.46 0.21 -40.11
N GLY A 264 -8.11 -0.56 -39.23
CA GLY A 264 -9.48 -1.07 -39.39
C GLY A 264 -9.53 -2.58 -39.21
N SER A 265 -10.45 -3.05 -38.38
CA SER A 265 -10.58 -4.46 -37.97
C SER A 265 -10.77 -5.40 -39.16
N LEU A 266 -11.69 -5.06 -40.06
CA LEU A 266 -11.98 -5.88 -41.24
C LEU A 266 -10.87 -5.79 -42.30
N ASP A 267 -10.14 -4.68 -42.35
CA ASP A 267 -9.02 -4.52 -43.29
C ASP A 267 -7.85 -5.43 -42.90
N GLY A 268 -7.52 -5.50 -41.59
CA GLY A 268 -6.52 -6.43 -41.07
C GLY A 268 -6.92 -7.90 -41.26
N VAL A 269 -8.20 -8.23 -40.98
CA VAL A 269 -8.72 -9.60 -41.15
C VAL A 269 -8.70 -10.04 -42.62
N ARG A 270 -9.11 -9.17 -43.56
CA ARG A 270 -9.06 -9.46 -45.01
C ARG A 270 -7.64 -9.66 -45.50
N GLU A 271 -6.72 -8.80 -45.07
CA GLU A 271 -5.32 -8.93 -45.45
C GLU A 271 -4.74 -10.26 -44.95
N LEU A 272 -4.98 -10.63 -43.69
CA LEU A 272 -4.53 -11.91 -43.14
C LEU A 272 -5.06 -13.11 -43.95
N ASP A 273 -6.35 -13.08 -44.33
CA ASP A 273 -6.97 -14.12 -45.14
C ASP A 273 -6.39 -14.19 -46.56
N THR A 274 -6.20 -13.06 -47.22
CA THR A 274 -5.57 -12.99 -48.55
C THR A 274 -4.14 -13.52 -48.51
N LEU A 275 -3.30 -12.97 -47.62
CA LEU A 275 -1.88 -13.35 -47.54
C LEU A 275 -1.69 -14.82 -47.14
N GLY A 276 -2.49 -15.33 -46.19
CA GLY A 276 -2.39 -16.72 -45.74
C GLY A 276 -2.86 -17.75 -46.78
N ARG A 277 -3.71 -17.35 -47.73
CA ARG A 277 -4.08 -18.16 -48.91
C ARG A 277 -2.98 -18.17 -49.96
N GLU A 278 -2.33 -17.04 -50.17
CA GLU A 278 -1.32 -16.86 -51.22
C GLU A 278 0.03 -17.47 -50.86
N ASP A 279 0.48 -17.31 -49.61
CA ASP A 279 1.81 -17.72 -49.16
C ASP A 279 1.77 -18.33 -47.75
N PRO A 280 2.08 -19.64 -47.59
CA PRO A 280 2.19 -20.28 -46.29
C PRO A 280 3.13 -19.56 -45.32
N ALA A 281 4.21 -18.92 -45.80
CA ALA A 281 5.14 -18.19 -44.94
C ALA A 281 4.52 -16.94 -44.30
N GLN A 282 3.45 -16.37 -44.88
CA GLN A 282 2.74 -15.25 -44.29
C GLN A 282 1.90 -15.65 -43.07
N ARG A 283 1.52 -16.93 -42.95
CA ARG A 283 0.71 -17.44 -41.83
C ARG A 283 1.43 -17.25 -40.49
N GLU A 284 2.76 -17.36 -40.50
CA GLU A 284 3.62 -17.21 -39.33
C GLU A 284 4.24 -15.80 -39.19
N ARG A 285 3.86 -14.86 -40.06
CA ARG A 285 4.37 -13.47 -40.08
C ARG A 285 3.26 -12.43 -40.00
N ARG A 286 1.99 -12.86 -39.89
CA ARG A 286 0.81 -12.00 -39.90
C ARG A 286 -0.20 -12.48 -38.86
N MET A 287 -0.70 -11.51 -38.12
CA MET A 287 -1.84 -11.65 -37.23
C MET A 287 -2.80 -10.48 -37.48
N ALA A 288 -4.08 -10.67 -37.19
CA ALA A 288 -5.05 -9.60 -37.22
C ALA A 288 -5.68 -9.34 -35.86
N MET A 289 -6.18 -8.12 -35.63
CA MET A 289 -6.94 -7.77 -34.42
C MET A 289 -8.28 -7.11 -34.74
N SER A 290 -9.33 -7.40 -33.97
CA SER A 290 -10.69 -6.93 -34.25
C SER A 290 -11.51 -6.66 -32.99
N ASP A 291 -12.31 -5.59 -33.03
CA ASP A 291 -13.28 -5.19 -31.99
C ASP A 291 -14.63 -5.93 -32.08
N ASP A 292 -14.71 -7.04 -32.82
CA ASP A 292 -15.93 -7.85 -32.92
C ASP A 292 -15.54 -9.17 -33.59
N PRO A 293 -16.29 -10.27 -33.37
CA PRO A 293 -16.05 -11.49 -34.10
C PRO A 293 -16.42 -11.29 -35.57
N VAL A 294 -15.46 -11.53 -36.46
CA VAL A 294 -15.64 -11.39 -37.90
C VAL A 294 -16.05 -12.72 -38.53
N ALA A 295 -17.21 -12.74 -39.17
CA ALA A 295 -17.71 -13.88 -39.93
C ALA A 295 -17.22 -13.88 -41.39
N GLY A 296 -17.32 -15.03 -42.07
CA GLY A 296 -17.01 -15.15 -43.50
C GLY A 296 -15.55 -15.52 -43.84
N PHE A 297 -14.72 -15.76 -42.82
CA PHE A 297 -13.30 -16.12 -42.99
C PHE A 297 -13.01 -17.51 -42.40
N PRO A 298 -13.39 -18.61 -43.09
CA PRO A 298 -13.38 -19.97 -42.51
C PRO A 298 -11.98 -20.51 -42.19
N ASN A 299 -10.94 -19.94 -42.80
CA ASN A 299 -9.56 -20.36 -42.57
C ASN A 299 -8.90 -19.64 -41.38
N LEU A 300 -9.54 -18.61 -40.83
CA LEU A 300 -9.00 -17.86 -39.71
C LEU A 300 -9.44 -18.48 -38.39
N LYS A 301 -8.56 -18.41 -37.40
CA LYS A 301 -8.81 -18.82 -36.02
C LYS A 301 -8.91 -17.58 -35.15
N ALA A 302 -10.04 -17.44 -34.47
CA ALA A 302 -10.29 -16.35 -33.53
C ALA A 302 -9.76 -16.74 -32.14
N HIS A 303 -9.08 -15.79 -31.50
CA HIS A 303 -8.54 -15.91 -30.15
C HIS A 303 -9.11 -14.74 -29.33
N PRO A 304 -10.12 -14.97 -28.48
CA PRO A 304 -10.71 -13.91 -27.67
C PRO A 304 -9.71 -13.41 -26.63
N ILE A 305 -9.54 -12.09 -26.54
CA ILE A 305 -8.51 -11.45 -25.71
C ILE A 305 -9.12 -10.78 -24.48
N GLY A 306 -10.14 -9.94 -24.69
CA GLY A 306 -10.80 -9.27 -23.58
C GLY A 306 -12.07 -8.52 -23.98
N VAL A 307 -12.96 -8.35 -23.02
CA VAL A 307 -14.21 -7.61 -23.17
C VAL A 307 -13.93 -6.12 -22.97
N VAL A 308 -14.51 -5.28 -23.83
CA VAL A 308 -14.38 -3.83 -23.80
C VAL A 308 -15.74 -3.15 -23.83
N ALA A 309 -15.87 -2.07 -23.06
CA ALA A 309 -17.03 -1.18 -23.11
C ALA A 309 -16.73 0.05 -23.97
N PHE A 310 -17.61 0.32 -24.93
CA PHE A 310 -17.59 1.54 -25.73
C PHE A 310 -18.58 2.56 -25.19
N SER A 311 -18.35 3.81 -25.52
CA SER A 311 -19.20 4.93 -25.14
C SER A 311 -19.69 5.65 -26.39
N VAL A 312 -20.94 6.11 -26.36
CA VAL A 312 -21.35 7.22 -27.21
C VAL A 312 -20.71 8.47 -26.61
N VAL A 313 -20.08 9.27 -27.47
CA VAL A 313 -19.37 10.47 -27.08
C VAL A 313 -19.94 11.67 -27.79
N VAL A 314 -19.93 12.81 -27.10
CA VAL A 314 -20.41 14.09 -27.63
C VAL A 314 -19.40 15.18 -27.30
N ASN A 315 -19.42 16.27 -28.07
CA ASN A 315 -18.72 17.48 -27.66
C ASN A 315 -19.39 18.06 -26.41
N LYS A 316 -18.63 18.49 -25.40
CA LYS A 316 -19.16 19.05 -24.14
C LYS A 316 -20.08 20.26 -24.36
N THR A 317 -19.93 20.98 -25.47
CA THR A 317 -20.79 22.12 -25.83
C THR A 317 -22.24 21.73 -26.07
N VAL A 318 -22.58 20.45 -26.27
CA VAL A 318 -23.98 20.04 -26.51
C VAL A 318 -24.86 20.11 -25.26
N GLY A 319 -24.28 20.01 -24.06
CA GLY A 319 -25.01 20.11 -22.80
C GLY A 319 -25.85 18.88 -22.43
N VAL A 320 -25.62 17.72 -23.07
CA VAL A 320 -26.33 16.46 -22.81
C VAL A 320 -25.39 15.44 -22.16
N THR A 321 -25.87 14.78 -21.10
CA THR A 321 -25.09 13.78 -20.33
C THR A 321 -25.67 12.36 -20.40
N GLN A 322 -26.85 12.20 -20.99
CA GLN A 322 -27.52 10.92 -21.11
C GLN A 322 -28.38 10.88 -22.37
N LEU A 323 -28.42 9.72 -23.02
CA LEU A 323 -29.30 9.43 -24.15
C LEU A 323 -29.87 8.03 -23.99
N SER A 324 -31.10 7.80 -24.47
CA SER A 324 -31.57 6.44 -24.74
C SER A 324 -31.07 5.96 -26.10
N ARG A 325 -31.01 4.64 -26.33
CA ARG A 325 -30.70 4.09 -27.65
C ARG A 325 -31.69 4.57 -28.72
N ASP A 326 -32.95 4.78 -28.37
CA ASP A 326 -33.95 5.33 -29.31
C ASP A 326 -33.65 6.77 -29.72
N GLN A 327 -33.13 7.58 -28.79
CA GLN A 327 -32.66 8.94 -29.10
C GLN A 327 -31.42 8.88 -29.99
N VAL A 328 -30.46 8.00 -29.70
CA VAL A 328 -29.27 7.80 -30.56
C VAL A 328 -29.69 7.36 -31.97
N ARG A 329 -30.63 6.42 -32.10
CA ARG A 329 -31.20 6.02 -33.41
C ARG A 329 -31.83 7.20 -34.13
N ALA A 330 -32.66 7.99 -33.43
CA ALA A 330 -33.32 9.15 -34.00
C ALA A 330 -32.34 10.26 -34.45
N VAL A 331 -31.17 10.34 -33.80
CA VAL A 331 -30.06 11.20 -34.22
C VAL A 331 -29.41 10.66 -35.50
N PHE A 332 -29.06 9.37 -35.50
CA PHE A 332 -28.35 8.75 -36.63
C PHE A 332 -29.24 8.54 -37.88
N ASP A 333 -30.55 8.38 -37.73
CA ASP A 333 -31.48 8.35 -38.87
C ASP A 333 -31.99 9.75 -39.30
N GLY A 334 -31.60 10.79 -38.56
CA GLY A 334 -31.86 12.19 -38.89
C GLY A 334 -33.26 12.70 -38.54
N ARG A 335 -34.06 11.94 -37.78
CA ARG A 335 -35.32 12.46 -37.19
C ARG A 335 -35.07 13.58 -36.18
N LEU A 336 -33.92 13.56 -35.51
CA LEU A 336 -33.42 14.61 -34.64
C LEU A 336 -32.19 15.24 -35.27
N THR A 337 -32.22 16.55 -35.46
CA THR A 337 -31.18 17.30 -36.20
C THR A 337 -30.53 18.40 -35.36
N ASN A 338 -31.06 18.68 -34.17
CA ASN A 338 -30.55 19.69 -33.26
C ASN A 338 -30.63 19.23 -31.80
N TRP A 339 -29.59 19.54 -31.02
CA TRP A 339 -29.46 19.15 -29.62
C TRP A 339 -30.54 19.73 -28.70
N ARG A 340 -31.17 20.86 -29.05
CA ARG A 340 -32.31 21.42 -28.30
C ARG A 340 -33.50 20.46 -28.24
N GLN A 341 -33.66 19.58 -29.23
CA GLN A 341 -34.70 18.55 -29.25
C GLN A 341 -34.46 17.45 -28.21
N LEU A 342 -33.25 17.39 -27.64
CA LEU A 342 -32.80 16.45 -26.63
C LEU A 342 -32.53 17.13 -25.28
N GLY A 343 -32.94 18.39 -25.12
CA GLY A 343 -32.69 19.18 -23.91
C GLY A 343 -31.27 19.74 -23.79
N GLY A 344 -30.48 19.68 -24.87
CA GLY A 344 -29.17 20.31 -24.98
C GLY A 344 -29.24 21.77 -25.47
N HIS A 345 -28.09 22.32 -25.81
CA HIS A 345 -27.98 23.66 -26.39
C HIS A 345 -28.54 23.72 -27.83
N ASP A 346 -28.83 24.92 -28.33
CA ASP A 346 -29.26 25.13 -29.73
C ASP A 346 -28.06 24.99 -30.69
N LEU A 347 -27.70 23.73 -30.96
CA LEU A 347 -26.59 23.36 -31.82
C LEU A 347 -27.06 22.30 -32.84
N PRO A 348 -26.69 22.44 -34.13
CA PRO A 348 -26.93 21.40 -35.10
C PRO A 348 -26.14 20.13 -34.74
N ILE A 349 -26.69 18.98 -35.07
CA ILE A 349 -26.05 17.69 -34.86
C ILE A 349 -25.06 17.40 -35.99
N SER A 350 -23.83 17.04 -35.61
CA SER A 350 -22.77 16.58 -36.51
C SER A 350 -22.31 15.18 -36.12
N ILE A 351 -22.57 14.19 -36.97
CA ILE A 351 -22.16 12.80 -36.73
C ILE A 351 -20.74 12.60 -37.26
N VAL A 352 -19.85 12.18 -36.38
CA VAL A 352 -18.51 11.70 -36.73
C VAL A 352 -18.49 10.20 -36.50
N SER A 353 -18.27 9.45 -37.57
CA SER A 353 -18.29 7.99 -37.57
C SER A 353 -16.97 7.40 -38.07
N ARG A 354 -16.87 6.08 -38.05
CA ARG A 354 -15.78 5.30 -38.63
C ARG A 354 -16.17 4.74 -40.01
N ASN A 355 -15.16 4.43 -40.82
CA ASN A 355 -15.38 3.73 -42.08
C ASN A 355 -16.01 2.34 -41.86
N SER A 356 -16.54 1.74 -42.92
CA SER A 356 -17.21 0.42 -42.86
C SER A 356 -16.26 -0.75 -42.52
N GLY A 357 -14.95 -0.53 -42.48
CA GLY A 357 -13.95 -1.52 -42.05
C GLY A 357 -13.72 -1.55 -40.53
N SER A 358 -14.35 -0.65 -39.77
CA SER A 358 -14.20 -0.55 -38.31
C SER A 358 -15.07 -1.57 -37.57
N GLY A 359 -14.43 -2.39 -36.72
CA GLY A 359 -15.12 -3.27 -35.78
C GLY A 359 -15.96 -2.48 -34.78
N THR A 360 -15.43 -1.36 -34.27
CA THR A 360 -16.20 -0.44 -33.41
C THR A 360 -17.51 0.03 -34.05
N ARG A 361 -17.50 0.36 -35.35
CA ARG A 361 -18.73 0.73 -36.08
C ARG A 361 -19.69 -0.45 -36.14
N GLN A 362 -19.21 -1.64 -36.49
CA GLN A 362 -20.03 -2.84 -36.55
C GLN A 362 -20.70 -3.13 -35.20
N ALA A 363 -19.95 -3.01 -34.10
CA ALA A 363 -20.49 -3.13 -32.75
C ALA A 363 -21.53 -2.04 -32.45
N PHE A 364 -21.28 -0.79 -32.85
CA PHE A 364 -22.24 0.31 -32.67
C PHE A 364 -23.55 0.08 -33.45
N GLU A 365 -23.44 -0.27 -34.73
CA GLU A 365 -24.57 -0.59 -35.61
C GLU A 365 -25.40 -1.76 -35.05
N THR A 366 -24.73 -2.80 -34.52
CA THR A 366 -25.42 -4.00 -34.01
C THR A 366 -26.02 -3.79 -32.62
N LYS A 367 -25.27 -3.21 -31.68
CA LYS A 367 -25.62 -3.15 -30.26
C LYS A 367 -26.45 -1.91 -29.90
N VAL A 368 -26.25 -0.81 -30.63
CA VAL A 368 -26.90 0.48 -30.36
C VAL A 368 -27.96 0.78 -31.41
N LEU A 369 -27.59 0.86 -32.69
CA LEU A 369 -28.51 1.30 -33.73
C LEU A 369 -29.54 0.23 -34.12
N GLY A 370 -29.12 -1.04 -34.23
CA GLY A 370 -29.91 -2.11 -34.84
C GLY A 370 -30.04 -1.97 -36.36
N ALA A 371 -29.23 -1.12 -36.99
CA ALA A 371 -29.25 -0.81 -38.42
C ALA A 371 -27.89 -0.26 -38.86
N GLN A 372 -27.66 -0.28 -40.18
CA GLN A 372 -26.50 0.38 -40.80
C GLN A 372 -26.61 1.90 -40.67
N GLU A 373 -25.46 2.56 -40.53
CA GLU A 373 -25.41 4.02 -40.52
C GLU A 373 -25.79 4.63 -41.89
N PRO A 374 -26.31 5.88 -41.91
CA PRO A 374 -26.68 6.54 -43.15
C PRO A 374 -25.46 6.87 -44.02
N ALA A 375 -25.71 7.18 -45.29
CA ALA A 375 -24.67 7.58 -46.23
C ALA A 375 -23.87 8.81 -45.71
N VAL A 376 -22.59 8.86 -46.10
CA VAL A 376 -21.72 10.01 -45.80
C VAL A 376 -22.30 11.27 -46.44
N SER A 377 -22.45 12.34 -45.65
CA SER A 377 -22.93 13.63 -46.11
C SER A 377 -21.89 14.76 -45.96
N SER A 378 -20.69 14.45 -45.47
CA SER A 378 -19.56 15.38 -45.36
C SER A 378 -18.23 14.62 -45.41
N THR A 379 -17.23 15.19 -46.10
CA THR A 379 -15.87 14.64 -46.16
C THR A 379 -14.95 15.25 -45.10
N ASP A 380 -15.16 16.52 -44.75
CA ASP A 380 -14.32 17.33 -43.86
C ASP A 380 -14.88 17.46 -42.43
N CYS A 381 -16.03 16.84 -42.14
CA CYS A 381 -16.76 16.95 -40.87
C CYS A 381 -17.27 18.36 -40.53
N ALA A 382 -17.16 19.33 -41.44
CA ALA A 382 -17.52 20.72 -41.18
C ALA A 382 -18.58 21.22 -42.17
N ASN A 383 -18.47 20.82 -43.43
CA ASN A 383 -19.32 21.26 -44.52
C ASN A 383 -20.06 20.09 -45.16
N ARG A 384 -21.29 20.32 -45.61
CA ARG A 384 -22.02 19.34 -46.40
C ARG A 384 -21.29 19.11 -47.73
N SER A 385 -21.04 17.85 -48.04
CA SER A 385 -20.52 17.42 -49.34
C SER A 385 -21.56 17.68 -50.43
N PRO A 386 -21.17 18.02 -51.67
CA PRO A 386 -22.10 18.05 -52.81
C PRO A 386 -22.84 16.72 -53.03
N LEU A 387 -22.26 15.60 -52.57
CA LEU A 387 -22.84 14.26 -52.62
C LEU A 387 -23.89 14.00 -51.52
N ALA A 388 -24.07 14.94 -50.58
CA ALA A 388 -24.97 14.78 -49.42
C ALA A 388 -26.46 14.76 -49.77
N GLY A 389 -26.84 15.24 -50.95
CA GLY A 389 -28.25 15.39 -51.33
C GLY A 389 -29.07 16.10 -50.24
N ALA A 390 -30.25 15.55 -49.93
CA ALA A 390 -31.15 16.05 -48.89
C ALA A 390 -30.88 15.44 -47.49
N ALA A 391 -29.66 14.99 -47.19
CA ALA A 391 -29.34 14.40 -45.88
C ALA A 391 -29.69 15.38 -44.73
N PRO A 392 -30.49 14.94 -43.74
CA PRO A 392 -30.98 15.82 -42.68
C PRO A 392 -29.88 16.23 -41.69
N VAL A 393 -28.87 15.38 -41.51
CA VAL A 393 -27.74 15.58 -40.60
C VAL A 393 -26.40 15.51 -41.32
N LEU A 394 -25.40 16.21 -40.79
CA LEU A 394 -24.03 16.08 -41.24
C LEU A 394 -23.48 14.75 -40.70
N ARG A 395 -22.89 13.93 -41.57
CA ARG A 395 -22.18 12.70 -41.23
C ARG A 395 -20.88 12.62 -42.02
N CYS A 396 -19.78 12.48 -41.32
CA CYS A 396 -18.47 12.22 -41.89
C CYS A 396 -17.84 10.95 -41.32
N GLU A 397 -16.82 10.43 -41.99
CA GLU A 397 -16.08 9.24 -41.55
C GLU A 397 -14.60 9.56 -41.28
N ARG A 398 -14.03 8.85 -40.30
CA ARG A 398 -12.61 8.87 -39.94
C ARG A 398 -12.06 7.44 -39.84
N ASN A 399 -10.78 7.28 -40.19
CA ASN A 399 -10.18 5.96 -40.33
C ASN A 399 -9.67 5.36 -39.00
N SER A 400 -9.52 6.18 -37.94
CA SER A 400 -9.06 5.73 -36.62
C SER A 400 -9.92 6.28 -35.49
N THR A 401 -9.86 5.64 -34.32
CA THR A 401 -10.48 6.14 -33.08
C THR A 401 -9.96 7.53 -32.72
N SER A 402 -8.64 7.74 -32.80
CA SER A 402 -8.03 9.03 -32.50
C SER A 402 -8.51 10.16 -33.43
N ALA A 403 -8.66 9.87 -34.73
CA ALA A 403 -9.17 10.85 -35.67
C ALA A 403 -10.66 11.16 -35.43
N LEU A 404 -11.48 10.17 -35.08
CA LEU A 404 -12.87 10.40 -34.69
C LEU A 404 -12.96 11.26 -33.43
N LEU A 405 -12.24 10.90 -32.37
CA LEU A 405 -12.26 11.64 -31.11
C LEU A 405 -11.73 13.06 -31.26
N GLY A 406 -10.71 13.28 -32.09
CA GLY A 406 -10.21 14.62 -32.41
C GLY A 406 -11.26 15.52 -33.08
N GLU A 407 -12.11 14.96 -33.95
CA GLU A 407 -13.22 15.72 -34.55
C GLU A 407 -14.33 15.99 -33.54
N VAL A 408 -14.70 15.01 -32.71
CA VAL A 408 -15.70 15.21 -31.65
C VAL A 408 -15.22 16.26 -30.64
N ASP A 409 -13.94 16.27 -30.31
CA ASP A 409 -13.32 17.26 -29.41
C ASP A 409 -13.39 18.68 -30.00
N ARG A 410 -13.14 18.81 -31.31
CA ARG A 410 -13.06 20.11 -32.00
C ARG A 410 -14.40 20.70 -32.40
N ILE A 411 -15.38 19.88 -32.78
CA ILE A 411 -16.61 20.34 -33.45
C ILE A 411 -17.76 20.50 -32.43
N PRO A 412 -18.25 21.74 -32.20
CA PRO A 412 -19.48 21.94 -31.43
C PRO A 412 -20.66 21.23 -32.08
N GLY A 413 -21.48 20.54 -31.27
CA GLY A 413 -22.59 19.76 -31.81
C GLY A 413 -22.22 18.34 -32.26
N ALA A 414 -20.95 17.92 -32.15
CA ALA A 414 -20.54 16.60 -32.62
C ALA A 414 -20.99 15.45 -31.69
N ILE A 415 -21.33 14.32 -32.31
CA ILE A 415 -21.55 13.01 -31.69
C ILE A 415 -20.71 11.96 -32.43
N GLY A 416 -20.16 11.01 -31.69
CA GLY A 416 -19.48 9.84 -32.21
C GLY A 416 -19.50 8.71 -31.19
N TYR A 417 -18.57 7.77 -31.33
CA TYR A 417 -18.40 6.65 -30.42
C TYR A 417 -16.94 6.21 -30.36
N ALA A 418 -16.52 5.71 -29.20
CA ALA A 418 -15.15 5.23 -28.97
C ALA A 418 -15.08 4.37 -27.70
N GLU A 419 -13.96 3.67 -27.55
CA GLU A 419 -13.57 2.95 -26.34
C GLU A 419 -13.64 3.93 -25.17
N THR A 420 -14.26 3.48 -24.09
CA THR A 420 -14.54 4.35 -22.95
C THR A 420 -13.27 5.04 -22.43
N THR A 421 -12.17 4.29 -22.34
CA THR A 421 -10.89 4.75 -21.79
C THR A 421 -10.13 5.67 -22.73
N ALA A 422 -10.34 5.58 -24.04
CA ALA A 422 -9.67 6.43 -25.04
C ALA A 422 -10.10 7.91 -24.99
N THR A 423 -11.21 8.22 -24.31
CA THR A 423 -11.74 9.59 -24.20
C THR A 423 -10.93 10.49 -23.26
N ALA A 424 -10.05 9.92 -22.42
CA ALA A 424 -9.34 10.65 -21.38
C ALA A 424 -8.43 11.77 -21.92
N ASP A 425 -7.88 11.60 -23.13
CA ASP A 425 -6.96 12.55 -23.75
C ASP A 425 -7.66 13.71 -24.48
N TYR A 426 -9.00 13.74 -24.51
CA TYR A 426 -9.79 14.69 -25.28
C TYR A 426 -10.61 15.61 -24.35
N PRO A 427 -10.12 16.81 -24.02
CA PRO A 427 -10.65 17.64 -22.94
C PRO A 427 -12.06 18.17 -23.19
N HIS A 428 -12.53 18.21 -24.44
CA HIS A 428 -13.86 18.64 -24.84
C HIS A 428 -14.79 17.50 -25.19
N VAL A 429 -14.36 16.25 -25.07
CA VAL A 429 -15.21 15.07 -25.25
C VAL A 429 -15.90 14.70 -23.93
N ALA A 430 -17.21 14.45 -24.00
CA ALA A 430 -17.99 13.87 -22.91
C ALA A 430 -18.57 12.53 -23.32
N ARG A 431 -18.48 11.55 -22.43
CA ARG A 431 -19.21 10.28 -22.55
C ARG A 431 -20.66 10.50 -22.13
N VAL A 432 -21.62 9.92 -22.86
CA VAL A 432 -23.02 9.94 -22.46
C VAL A 432 -23.41 8.62 -21.82
N ARG A 433 -24.21 8.69 -20.76
CA ARG A 433 -24.88 7.50 -20.21
C ARG A 433 -25.90 7.00 -21.23
N LEU A 434 -25.91 5.70 -21.48
CA LEU A 434 -26.79 5.08 -22.46
C LEU A 434 -27.86 4.26 -21.74
N ASP A 435 -29.14 4.53 -22.01
CA ASP A 435 -30.27 3.94 -21.30
C ASP A 435 -30.17 4.10 -19.77
N GLY A 436 -29.62 5.24 -19.31
CA GLY A 436 -29.40 5.54 -17.89
C GLY A 436 -28.23 4.80 -17.23
N LYS A 437 -27.46 4.01 -17.98
CA LYS A 437 -26.32 3.21 -17.48
C LYS A 437 -24.98 3.87 -17.83
N GLU A 438 -24.01 3.73 -16.94
CA GLU A 438 -22.66 4.25 -17.16
C GLU A 438 -21.92 3.43 -18.24
N PRO A 439 -21.16 4.08 -19.13
CA PRO A 439 -20.35 3.40 -20.13
C PRO A 439 -19.06 2.90 -19.47
N ASP A 440 -19.14 1.82 -18.70
CA ASP A 440 -17.99 1.15 -18.10
C ASP A 440 -18.19 -0.36 -18.02
N ILE A 441 -17.08 -1.08 -17.80
CA ILE A 441 -17.07 -2.53 -17.85
C ILE A 441 -17.83 -3.18 -16.67
N ASP A 442 -17.87 -2.51 -15.51
CA ASP A 442 -18.64 -3.00 -14.37
C ASP A 442 -20.15 -2.90 -14.63
N SER A 443 -20.59 -1.87 -15.36
CA SER A 443 -21.97 -1.66 -15.76
C SER A 443 -22.42 -2.64 -16.84
N VAL A 444 -21.53 -3.11 -17.72
CA VAL A 444 -21.81 -4.22 -18.66
C VAL A 444 -22.27 -5.45 -17.89
N VAL A 445 -21.49 -5.86 -16.89
CA VAL A 445 -21.73 -7.08 -16.11
C VAL A 445 -22.91 -6.92 -15.15
N ARG A 446 -22.95 -5.82 -14.40
CA ARG A 446 -23.91 -5.64 -13.29
C ARG A 446 -25.28 -5.14 -13.75
N THR A 447 -25.30 -4.27 -14.75
CA THR A 447 -26.53 -3.54 -15.12
C THR A 447 -26.96 -3.81 -16.55
N GLY A 448 -26.15 -4.54 -17.35
CA GLY A 448 -26.42 -4.78 -18.76
C GLY A 448 -26.28 -3.52 -19.61
N TYR A 449 -25.20 -2.74 -19.40
CA TYR A 449 -24.84 -1.67 -20.35
C TYR A 449 -24.69 -2.27 -21.76
N PRO A 450 -25.31 -1.68 -22.80
CA PRO A 450 -25.51 -2.41 -24.06
C PRO A 450 -24.36 -2.32 -25.06
N PHE A 451 -23.47 -1.33 -24.96
CA PHE A 451 -22.47 -1.06 -26.00
C PHE A 451 -21.08 -1.59 -25.62
N TRP A 452 -20.91 -2.90 -25.80
CA TRP A 452 -19.67 -3.62 -25.50
C TRP A 452 -19.45 -4.74 -26.51
N THR A 453 -18.22 -5.24 -26.56
CA THR A 453 -17.85 -6.42 -27.36
C THR A 453 -16.62 -7.14 -26.79
N VAL A 454 -16.16 -8.16 -27.48
CA VAL A 454 -14.92 -8.90 -27.25
C VAL A 454 -13.90 -8.51 -28.32
N GLU A 455 -12.68 -8.19 -27.88
CA GLU A 455 -11.51 -8.05 -28.74
C GLU A 455 -10.96 -9.42 -29.11
N TYR A 456 -10.57 -9.57 -30.37
CA TYR A 456 -10.01 -10.81 -30.89
C TYR A 456 -8.65 -10.58 -31.54
N PHE A 457 -7.75 -11.55 -31.37
CA PHE A 457 -6.69 -11.80 -32.33
C PHE A 457 -7.09 -12.90 -33.30
N TYR A 458 -6.56 -12.81 -34.51
CA TYR A 458 -6.78 -13.77 -35.57
C TYR A 458 -5.45 -14.28 -36.11
N THR A 459 -5.38 -15.60 -36.30
CA THR A 459 -4.31 -16.29 -37.02
C THR A 459 -4.89 -16.99 -38.25
N TYR A 460 -4.06 -17.24 -39.27
CA TYR A 460 -4.47 -18.07 -40.41
C TYR A 460 -4.20 -19.54 -40.06
N GLY A 461 -5.25 -20.29 -39.74
CA GLY A 461 -5.10 -21.64 -39.20
C GLY A 461 -4.46 -21.66 -37.79
N PRO A 462 -4.16 -22.86 -37.27
CA PRO A 462 -3.38 -23.00 -36.04
C PRO A 462 -1.93 -22.58 -36.30
N PRO A 463 -1.32 -21.77 -35.41
CA PRO A 463 0.07 -21.34 -35.57
C PRO A 463 1.05 -22.50 -35.37
N GLU A 464 2.23 -22.38 -35.97
CA GLU A 464 3.31 -23.36 -35.80
C GLU A 464 3.79 -23.42 -34.34
N PRO A 465 3.84 -24.60 -33.69
CA PRO A 465 4.29 -24.72 -32.31
C PRO A 465 5.71 -24.19 -32.11
N GLY A 466 5.87 -23.25 -31.18
CA GLY A 466 7.16 -22.61 -30.89
C GLY A 466 7.53 -21.45 -31.81
N GLY A 467 6.72 -21.14 -32.82
CA GLY A 467 6.86 -19.92 -33.64
C GLY A 467 6.43 -18.66 -32.90
N LEU A 468 6.81 -17.49 -33.43
CA LEU A 468 6.49 -16.18 -32.82
C LEU A 468 4.98 -15.95 -32.70
N VAL A 469 4.16 -16.38 -33.68
CA VAL A 469 2.70 -16.25 -33.59
C VAL A 469 2.13 -17.10 -32.45
N ASP A 470 2.56 -18.36 -32.31
CA ASP A 470 2.17 -19.25 -31.20
C ASP A 470 2.61 -18.69 -29.84
N ALA A 471 3.83 -18.17 -29.77
CA ALA A 471 4.37 -17.52 -28.58
C ALA A 471 3.57 -16.28 -28.16
N LEU A 472 3.16 -15.44 -29.12
CA LEU A 472 2.33 -14.26 -28.86
C LEU A 472 0.94 -14.65 -28.37
N ILE A 473 0.30 -15.65 -28.97
CA ILE A 473 -1.00 -16.16 -28.49
C ILE A 473 -0.87 -16.66 -27.04
N LYS A 474 0.16 -17.46 -26.72
CA LYS A 474 0.43 -17.90 -25.35
C LYS A 474 0.73 -16.75 -24.39
N HIS A 475 1.39 -15.70 -24.86
CA HIS A 475 1.66 -14.51 -24.06
C HIS A 475 0.35 -13.82 -23.61
N MET A 476 -0.73 -13.94 -24.38
CA MET A 476 -2.04 -13.38 -24.00
C MET A 476 -2.63 -14.01 -22.74
N GLU A 477 -2.28 -15.26 -22.45
CA GLU A 477 -2.77 -16.00 -21.28
C GLU A 477 -2.00 -15.65 -20.00
N THR A 478 -0.91 -14.87 -20.10
CA THR A 478 -0.06 -14.53 -18.95
C THR A 478 -0.69 -13.46 -18.06
N ASP A 479 -0.34 -13.50 -16.76
CA ASP A 479 -0.77 -12.47 -15.81
C ASP A 479 -0.27 -11.07 -16.19
N ALA A 480 0.87 -10.98 -16.88
CA ALA A 480 1.38 -9.72 -17.41
C ALA A 480 0.34 -9.09 -18.36
N THR A 481 -0.06 -9.82 -19.41
CA THR A 481 -1.08 -9.37 -20.39
C THR A 481 -2.42 -9.10 -19.73
N LYS A 482 -2.89 -9.98 -18.85
CA LYS A 482 -4.14 -9.78 -18.11
C LYS A 482 -4.13 -8.49 -17.30
N ASN A 483 -3.01 -8.16 -16.65
CA ASN A 483 -2.87 -6.91 -15.90
C ASN A 483 -2.81 -5.69 -16.83
N ILE A 484 -2.35 -5.83 -18.08
CA ILE A 484 -2.44 -4.77 -19.11
C ILE A 484 -3.88 -4.51 -19.48
N LEU A 485 -4.60 -5.57 -19.84
CA LEU A 485 -6.03 -5.49 -20.18
C LEU A 485 -6.82 -4.83 -19.05
N ARG A 486 -6.66 -5.29 -17.80
CA ARG A 486 -7.38 -4.73 -16.63
C ARG A 486 -7.10 -3.24 -16.42
N ARG A 487 -5.84 -2.80 -16.47
CA ARG A 487 -5.51 -1.37 -16.29
C ARG A 487 -6.01 -0.50 -17.44
N SER A 488 -6.13 -1.08 -18.63
CA SER A 488 -6.64 -0.39 -19.83
C SER A 488 -8.18 -0.41 -19.94
N GLY A 489 -8.87 -0.97 -18.93
CA GLY A 489 -10.33 -0.97 -18.84
C GLY A 489 -11.03 -2.19 -19.47
N TYR A 490 -10.28 -3.26 -19.76
CA TYR A 490 -10.77 -4.50 -20.36
C TYR A 490 -10.94 -5.59 -19.29
N VAL A 491 -11.84 -6.54 -19.53
CA VAL A 491 -11.94 -7.79 -18.77
C VAL A 491 -11.30 -8.92 -19.59
N PRO A 492 -10.18 -9.52 -19.14
CA PRO A 492 -9.51 -10.59 -19.90
C PRO A 492 -10.39 -11.83 -20.10
N CYS A 493 -10.33 -12.46 -21.27
CA CYS A 493 -11.13 -13.64 -21.60
C CYS A 493 -10.63 -14.98 -21.01
N VAL A 494 -9.79 -14.95 -19.97
CA VAL A 494 -9.21 -16.16 -19.37
C VAL A 494 -9.19 -16.07 -17.85
N ASP A 495 -10.36 -16.14 -17.24
CA ASP A 495 -10.54 -16.50 -15.84
C ASP A 495 -11.73 -17.47 -15.76
N GLY A 496 -11.45 -18.77 -15.62
CA GLY A 496 -12.44 -19.81 -15.30
C GLY A 496 -13.00 -19.69 -13.87
N ALA A 497 -13.21 -18.47 -13.40
CA ALA A 497 -13.86 -18.17 -12.15
C ALA A 497 -15.34 -17.86 -12.44
N LEU A 498 -16.22 -18.48 -11.65
CA LEU A 498 -17.66 -18.26 -11.57
C LEU A 498 -18.01 -16.79 -11.20
N ASP A 499 -17.67 -15.85 -12.06
CA ASP A 499 -18.16 -14.48 -12.06
C ASP A 499 -18.77 -14.25 -13.45
N LEU A 500 -19.86 -13.48 -13.52
CA LEU A 500 -20.62 -13.16 -14.75
C LEU A 500 -19.76 -12.54 -15.89
N ARG A 501 -18.48 -12.30 -15.61
CA ARG A 501 -17.42 -11.82 -16.49
C ARG A 501 -16.85 -12.90 -17.41
N GLY A 502 -16.90 -14.18 -17.01
CA GLY A 502 -16.40 -15.30 -17.81
C GLY A 502 -17.28 -15.65 -19.00
N ASP A 503 -18.62 -15.55 -18.85
CA ASP A 503 -19.61 -15.87 -19.90
C ASP A 503 -19.68 -14.83 -21.04
N LEU A 504 -18.94 -13.73 -20.91
CA LEU A 504 -18.87 -12.69 -21.95
C LEU A 504 -17.86 -13.04 -23.04
N CYS A 505 -16.99 -14.01 -22.77
CA CYS A 505 -16.13 -14.69 -23.72
C CYS A 505 -16.59 -16.17 -23.83
#